data_AF-A0A353CPE2-F1
#
_entry.id   AF-A0A353CPE2-F1
#
_cell.length_a   1.000
_cell.length_b   1.000
_cell.length_c   1.000
_cell.angle_alpha   90.00
_cell.angle_beta   90.00
_cell.angle_gamma   90.00
#
_symmetry.space_group_name_H-M   'P 1'
#
loop_
_entity.id
_entity.type
_entity.pdbx_description
1 polymer ?
#
loop_
_entity_poly.entity_id
_entity_poly.type
_entity_poly.pdbx_seq_one_letter_code
_entity_poly.pdbx_strand_id
1 'polypeptide(L)'
;MMRTAALVLLLLCSAAPRADASVFTRAEMDEISCSALKLQLFYYYLAPDREQKILDYNFKCRGRDMNLKMPQWMIDSVGVMATKPAWRDPEEGEISEAALWQASVSILYEFMEISRKTFPPDQGGASIAPALLVKEYSDMRIRFQMSLDRLYRARLNDSMDGRGRGILATFSLILKEMESIADAISSSDSKAYAEAVTASAVLAQDAFFQVFEPPRKYEAPRQASRAQELAAVAATVIGVILVFAAVRLFFMLNEKETEKMTADYMGRVNKWTDDFSRQFMTVKVHYMVFIPAGFFALLGLLTFNLLMFFMLSAFGMYIGMKMPGMVLRSLKQSRGKKIDTQLMDGLILLSNCLRSGLDVVQGFEMVSKDLMPPIADEFGLVIKNYQLGMPFERALGVMEERVESKMLSYMIRAIVLQRQMGGNLTKVFERIVVDIREESKLEEKTKAMTAQQKIQSIVVGIMPWIMVGVMFMFQPDTMIKFYGSPLGMFVFVGCAIWIAIGMKVVSSLGKIRV
;
A
#
# COMPACT_ATOMS: atom_id res chain seq x y z
N MET A 1 -73.84 11.40 8.36
CA MET A 1 -72.49 11.10 7.83
C MET A 1 -71.36 11.16 8.87
N MET A 2 -71.41 12.02 9.91
CA MET A 2 -70.35 12.07 10.94
C MET A 2 -70.35 10.91 11.96
N ARG A 3 -71.51 10.32 12.28
CA ARG A 3 -71.60 9.19 13.24
C ARG A 3 -71.14 7.85 12.67
N THR A 4 -71.27 7.64 11.36
CA THR A 4 -70.82 6.41 10.68
C THR A 4 -69.31 6.42 10.44
N ALA A 5 -68.70 7.59 10.20
CA ALA A 5 -67.24 7.71 10.11
C ALA A 5 -66.53 7.46 11.46
N ALA A 6 -67.12 7.92 12.58
CA ALA A 6 -66.58 7.68 13.92
C ALA A 6 -66.66 6.21 14.34
N LEU A 7 -67.73 5.49 13.96
CA LEU A 7 -67.87 4.06 14.27
C LEU A 7 -66.91 3.18 13.45
N VAL A 8 -66.64 3.56 12.20
CA VAL A 8 -65.66 2.86 11.34
C VAL A 8 -64.23 3.12 11.81
N LEU A 9 -63.91 4.33 12.30
CA LEU A 9 -62.60 4.59 12.93
C LEU A 9 -62.41 3.84 14.26
N LEU A 10 -63.47 3.69 15.07
CA LEU A 10 -63.41 2.92 16.32
C LEU A 10 -63.31 1.41 16.08
N LEU A 11 -63.92 0.89 15.01
CA LEU A 11 -63.79 -0.52 14.59
C LEU A 11 -62.44 -0.83 13.90
N LEU A 12 -61.78 0.17 13.28
CA LEU A 12 -60.44 0.02 12.73
C LEU A 12 -59.34 0.09 13.81
N CYS A 13 -59.61 0.72 14.96
CA CYS A 13 -58.69 0.73 16.11
C CYS A 13 -58.70 -0.58 16.93
N SER A 14 -59.73 -1.42 16.81
CA SER A 14 -59.79 -2.73 17.48
C SER A 14 -59.24 -3.89 16.64
N ALA A 15 -58.83 -3.62 15.39
CA ALA A 15 -58.26 -4.60 14.46
C ALA A 15 -56.78 -4.31 14.14
N ALA A 16 -56.05 -3.65 15.05
CA ALA A 16 -54.60 -3.74 15.03
C ALA A 16 -54.22 -5.16 15.48
N PRO A 17 -53.47 -5.96 14.69
CA PRO A 17 -52.89 -7.18 15.22
C PRO A 17 -52.06 -6.77 16.44
N ARG A 18 -52.27 -7.44 17.57
CA ARG A 18 -51.35 -7.37 18.70
C ARG A 18 -49.98 -7.75 18.15
N ALA A 19 -49.14 -6.75 17.89
CA ALA A 19 -47.74 -6.98 17.61
C ALA A 19 -47.15 -7.45 18.94
N ASP A 20 -47.00 -8.76 19.08
CA ASP A 20 -46.29 -9.35 20.20
C ASP A 20 -44.92 -8.71 20.26
N ALA A 21 -44.66 -7.96 21.34
CA ALA A 21 -43.40 -7.32 21.65
C ALA A 21 -42.34 -8.38 22.04
N SER A 22 -42.07 -9.29 21.12
CA SER A 22 -41.04 -10.32 21.24
C SER A 22 -39.81 -9.89 20.44
N VAL A 23 -38.64 -10.05 21.06
CA VAL A 23 -37.34 -9.68 20.46
C VAL A 23 -37.02 -10.53 19.23
N PHE A 24 -37.57 -11.75 19.16
CA PHE A 24 -37.35 -12.72 18.09
C PHE A 24 -38.63 -13.01 17.31
N THR A 25 -38.48 -13.23 16.01
CA THR A 25 -39.53 -13.83 15.19
C THR A 25 -39.69 -15.31 15.51
N ARG A 26 -40.85 -15.88 15.17
CA ARG A 26 -41.12 -17.32 15.39
C ARG A 26 -40.12 -18.24 14.69
N ALA A 27 -39.66 -17.85 13.50
CA ALA A 27 -38.66 -18.60 12.76
C ALA A 27 -37.29 -18.60 13.45
N GLU A 28 -36.88 -17.47 14.04
CA GLU A 28 -35.63 -17.36 14.81
C GLU A 28 -35.70 -18.16 16.11
N MET A 29 -36.84 -18.13 16.81
CA MET A 29 -37.05 -18.95 18.01
C MET A 29 -36.98 -20.45 17.72
N ASP A 30 -37.55 -20.90 16.59
CA ASP A 30 -37.46 -22.29 16.12
C ASP A 30 -36.00 -22.67 15.76
N GLU A 31 -35.24 -21.73 15.17
CA GLU A 31 -33.82 -21.90 14.83
C GLU A 31 -32.96 -22.13 16.07
N ILE A 32 -33.09 -21.26 17.07
CA ILE A 32 -32.34 -21.32 18.32
C ILE A 32 -32.70 -22.60 19.11
N SER A 33 -33.99 -22.94 19.19
CA SER A 33 -34.45 -24.15 19.87
C SER A 33 -33.93 -25.42 19.20
N CYS A 34 -33.89 -25.44 17.86
CA CYS A 34 -33.32 -26.54 17.10
C CYS A 34 -31.80 -26.65 17.28
N SER A 35 -31.10 -25.51 17.35
CA SER A 35 -29.67 -25.47 17.63
C SER A 35 -29.33 -26.03 19.01
N ALA A 36 -30.07 -25.64 20.05
CA ALA A 36 -29.92 -26.17 21.41
C ALA A 36 -30.04 -27.70 21.44
N LEU A 37 -31.08 -28.25 20.81
CA LEU A 37 -31.30 -29.70 20.75
C LEU A 37 -30.17 -30.42 19.98
N LYS A 38 -29.69 -29.86 18.87
CA LYS A 38 -28.55 -30.43 18.12
C LYS A 38 -27.25 -30.40 18.90
N LEU A 39 -26.96 -29.32 19.62
CA LEU A 39 -25.80 -29.23 20.52
C LEU A 39 -25.90 -30.23 21.66
N GLN A 40 -27.11 -30.43 22.21
CA GLN A 40 -27.36 -31.45 23.21
C GLN A 40 -27.08 -32.86 22.66
N LEU A 41 -27.56 -33.17 21.44
CA LEU A 41 -27.24 -34.43 20.76
C LEU A 41 -25.74 -34.56 20.50
N PHE A 42 -25.06 -33.48 20.08
CA PHE A 42 -23.63 -33.48 19.85
C PHE A 42 -22.86 -33.81 21.14
N TYR A 43 -23.26 -33.23 22.26
CA TYR A 43 -22.68 -33.53 23.56
C TYR A 43 -22.81 -35.03 23.90
N TYR A 44 -24.00 -35.60 23.72
CA TYR A 44 -24.24 -37.02 23.97
C TYR A 44 -23.54 -37.95 22.97
N TYR A 45 -23.34 -37.52 21.71
CA TYR A 45 -22.59 -38.30 20.73
C TYR A 45 -21.12 -38.47 21.09
N LEU A 46 -20.57 -37.51 21.85
CA LEU A 46 -19.20 -37.57 22.37
C LEU A 46 -19.09 -38.34 23.69
N ALA A 47 -20.21 -38.76 24.30
CA ALA A 47 -20.20 -39.52 25.54
C ALA A 47 -19.84 -41.01 25.29
N PRO A 48 -19.04 -41.64 26.17
CA PRO A 48 -18.70 -43.04 26.04
C PRO A 48 -19.89 -43.99 26.36
N ASP A 49 -20.76 -43.59 27.29
CA ASP A 49 -21.95 -44.30 27.76
C ASP A 49 -23.20 -43.84 27.00
N ARG A 50 -23.51 -44.53 25.90
CA ARG A 50 -24.61 -44.15 24.99
C ARG A 50 -25.85 -45.02 25.21
N GLU A 51 -26.99 -44.40 25.47
CA GLU A 51 -28.28 -45.08 25.43
C GLU A 51 -28.69 -45.39 23.97
N GLN A 52 -29.33 -46.55 23.76
CA GLN A 52 -29.72 -47.00 22.41
C GLN A 52 -30.70 -46.03 21.71
N LYS A 53 -31.43 -45.21 22.47
CA LYS A 53 -32.34 -44.17 21.97
C LYS A 53 -31.63 -42.95 21.36
N ILE A 54 -30.35 -42.74 21.68
CA ILE A 54 -29.56 -41.59 21.18
C ILE A 54 -29.01 -41.90 19.78
N LEU A 55 -28.82 -43.19 19.44
CA LEU A 55 -28.28 -43.63 18.15
C LEU A 55 -29.24 -43.36 16.97
N ASP A 56 -30.55 -43.40 17.23
CA ASP A 56 -31.63 -43.11 16.28
C ASP A 56 -32.65 -42.20 16.96
N TYR A 57 -32.42 -40.89 16.87
CA TYR A 57 -33.22 -39.88 17.56
C TYR A 57 -34.13 -39.14 16.59
N ASN A 58 -35.44 -39.19 16.89
CA ASN A 58 -36.46 -38.45 16.16
C ASN A 58 -36.80 -37.18 16.93
N PHE A 59 -36.70 -36.03 16.25
CA PHE A 59 -37.08 -34.74 16.84
C PHE A 59 -37.73 -33.83 15.81
N LYS A 60 -38.46 -32.84 16.33
CA LYS A 60 -39.11 -31.81 15.52
C LYS A 60 -38.24 -30.58 15.49
N CYS A 61 -37.91 -30.12 14.29
CA CYS A 61 -37.21 -28.86 14.06
C CYS A 61 -37.83 -28.15 12.87
N ARG A 62 -38.15 -26.86 13.03
CA ARG A 62 -38.86 -26.04 12.03
C ARG A 62 -40.16 -26.71 11.54
N GLY A 63 -40.92 -27.34 12.44
CA GLY A 63 -42.17 -28.03 12.12
C GLY A 63 -42.05 -29.30 11.26
N ARG A 64 -40.83 -29.79 11.01
CA ARG A 64 -40.57 -31.05 10.29
C ARG A 64 -40.03 -32.10 11.24
N ASP A 65 -40.52 -33.33 11.10
CA ASP A 65 -39.94 -34.50 11.76
C ASP A 65 -38.60 -34.84 11.10
N MET A 66 -37.52 -34.81 11.87
CA MET A 66 -36.18 -35.20 11.45
C MET A 66 -35.77 -36.48 12.17
N ASN A 67 -35.29 -37.46 11.40
CA ASN A 67 -34.65 -38.66 11.92
C ASN A 67 -33.13 -38.50 11.70
N LEU A 68 -32.37 -38.42 12.79
CA LEU A 68 -30.90 -38.39 12.73
C LEU A 68 -30.35 -39.71 13.25
N LYS A 69 -29.59 -40.37 12.38
CA LYS A 69 -28.80 -41.56 12.71
C LYS A 69 -27.36 -41.17 12.91
N MET A 70 -26.78 -41.65 14.01
CA MET A 70 -25.39 -41.38 14.34
C MET A 70 -24.44 -41.93 13.24
N PRO A 71 -23.52 -41.12 12.72
CA PRO A 71 -22.46 -41.56 11.82
C PRO A 71 -21.63 -42.73 12.39
N GLN A 72 -21.34 -43.72 11.54
CA GLN A 72 -20.56 -44.91 11.93
C GLN A 72 -19.19 -44.57 12.50
N TRP A 73 -18.50 -43.57 11.94
CA TRP A 73 -17.18 -43.18 12.42
C TRP A 73 -17.17 -42.75 13.88
N MET A 74 -18.25 -42.16 14.40
CA MET A 74 -18.35 -41.79 15.81
C MET A 74 -18.60 -43.00 16.71
N ILE A 75 -19.26 -44.04 16.20
CA ILE A 75 -19.41 -45.30 16.92
C ILE A 75 -18.02 -45.89 17.15
N ASP A 76 -17.18 -45.90 16.12
CA ASP A 76 -15.83 -46.48 16.13
C ASP A 76 -14.79 -45.61 16.87
N SER A 77 -14.84 -44.28 16.71
CA SER A 77 -13.76 -43.38 17.15
C SER A 77 -13.97 -42.81 18.55
N VAL A 78 -15.22 -42.59 18.99
CA VAL A 78 -15.49 -41.89 20.27
C VAL A 78 -14.98 -42.68 21.47
N GLY A 79 -15.05 -44.02 21.43
CA GLY A 79 -14.48 -44.86 22.49
C GLY A 79 -12.96 -44.67 22.65
N VAL A 80 -12.24 -44.54 21.54
CA VAL A 80 -10.81 -44.22 21.55
C VAL A 80 -10.57 -42.80 22.05
N MET A 81 -11.36 -41.83 21.58
CA MET A 81 -11.26 -40.43 22.02
C MET A 81 -11.52 -40.27 23.53
N ALA A 82 -12.41 -41.07 24.12
CA ALA A 82 -12.72 -41.02 25.55
C ALA A 82 -11.58 -41.54 26.44
N THR A 83 -10.73 -42.42 25.91
CA THR A 83 -9.57 -42.99 26.63
C THR A 83 -8.25 -42.28 26.36
N LYS A 84 -8.19 -41.50 25.28
CA LYS A 84 -6.96 -40.81 24.86
C LYS A 84 -6.76 -39.51 25.63
N PRO A 85 -5.70 -39.38 26.47
CA PRO A 85 -5.41 -38.13 27.16
C PRO A 85 -4.95 -37.07 26.16
N ALA A 86 -5.58 -35.89 26.21
CA ALA A 86 -5.32 -34.79 25.27
C ALA A 86 -4.86 -33.50 25.97
N TRP A 87 -5.26 -33.30 27.23
CA TRP A 87 -4.88 -32.13 28.01
C TRP A 87 -4.65 -32.50 29.48
N ARG A 88 -3.80 -31.75 30.18
CA ARG A 88 -3.57 -31.92 31.61
C ARG A 88 -3.85 -30.61 32.32
N ASP A 89 -4.86 -30.63 33.18
CA ASP A 89 -5.20 -29.51 34.05
C ASP A 89 -4.57 -29.73 35.44
N PRO A 90 -3.95 -28.70 36.05
CA PRO A 90 -3.43 -28.79 37.41
C PRO A 90 -4.46 -29.20 38.47
N GLU A 91 -5.74 -28.88 38.28
CA GLU A 91 -6.82 -29.14 39.26
C GLU A 91 -7.64 -30.39 38.92
N GLU A 92 -7.96 -30.61 37.64
CA GLU A 92 -8.84 -31.70 37.19
C GLU A 92 -8.10 -32.97 36.72
N GLY A 93 -6.77 -32.91 36.58
CA GLY A 93 -5.96 -34.04 36.13
C GLY A 93 -5.91 -34.19 34.60
N GLU A 94 -5.81 -35.43 34.10
CA GLU A 94 -5.76 -35.71 32.66
C GLU A 94 -7.17 -35.75 32.06
N ILE A 95 -7.41 -34.88 31.08
CA ILE A 95 -8.68 -34.75 30.37
C ILE A 95 -8.56 -35.44 29.00
N SER A 96 -9.55 -36.26 28.67
CA SER A 96 -9.59 -36.99 27.40
C SER A 96 -9.97 -36.10 26.22
N GLU A 97 -9.64 -36.55 25.01
CA GLU A 97 -9.98 -35.86 23.77
C GLU A 97 -11.51 -35.64 23.64
N ALA A 98 -12.32 -36.65 23.97
CA ALA A 98 -13.78 -36.54 23.94
C ALA A 98 -14.31 -35.52 24.96
N ALA A 99 -13.76 -35.53 26.20
CA ALA A 99 -14.18 -34.63 27.27
C ALA A 99 -13.88 -33.16 26.95
N LEU A 100 -12.75 -32.87 26.28
CA LEU A 100 -12.44 -31.51 25.83
C LEU A 100 -13.46 -30.98 24.83
N TRP A 101 -13.85 -31.80 23.85
CA TRP A 101 -14.88 -31.44 22.89
C TRP A 101 -16.26 -31.31 23.54
N GLN A 102 -16.59 -32.20 24.48
CA GLN A 102 -17.83 -32.11 25.25
C GLN A 102 -17.94 -30.81 26.04
N ALA A 103 -16.86 -30.37 26.68
CA ALA A 103 -16.85 -29.12 27.44
C ALA A 103 -17.22 -27.92 26.54
N SER A 104 -16.60 -27.80 25.37
CA SER A 104 -16.91 -26.72 24.42
C SER A 104 -18.36 -26.77 23.92
N VAL A 105 -18.86 -27.96 23.57
CA VAL A 105 -20.25 -28.15 23.11
C VAL A 105 -21.25 -27.88 24.23
N SER A 106 -20.96 -28.29 25.46
CA SER A 106 -21.81 -28.06 26.63
C SER A 106 -22.00 -26.57 26.92
N ILE A 107 -20.93 -25.77 26.78
CA ILE A 107 -21.01 -24.32 26.97
C ILE A 107 -21.90 -23.68 25.89
N LEU A 108 -21.79 -24.13 24.64
CA LEU A 108 -22.67 -23.66 23.57
C LEU A 108 -24.13 -24.05 23.81
N TYR A 109 -24.37 -25.25 24.32
CA TYR A 109 -25.72 -25.68 24.70
C TYR A 109 -26.31 -24.79 25.81
N GLU A 110 -25.55 -24.56 26.89
CA GLU A 110 -25.93 -23.67 27.98
C GLU A 110 -26.24 -22.25 27.48
N PHE A 111 -25.45 -21.77 26.52
CA PHE A 111 -25.65 -20.48 25.86
C PHE A 111 -26.96 -20.40 25.07
N MET A 112 -27.33 -21.46 24.34
CA MET A 112 -28.62 -21.49 23.65
C MET A 112 -29.77 -21.55 24.66
N GLU A 113 -29.66 -22.30 25.75
CA GLU A 113 -30.68 -22.36 26.79
C GLU A 113 -30.88 -21.02 27.52
N ILE A 114 -29.80 -20.29 27.82
CA ILE A 114 -29.90 -18.94 28.39
C ILE A 114 -30.59 -17.99 27.41
N SER A 115 -30.27 -18.09 26.12
CA SER A 115 -30.95 -17.32 25.07
C SER A 115 -32.43 -17.64 24.97
N ARG A 116 -32.83 -18.91 25.14
CA ARG A 116 -34.25 -19.31 25.19
C ARG A 116 -35.02 -18.70 26.36
N LYS A 117 -34.37 -18.32 27.47
CA LYS A 117 -35.07 -17.63 28.58
C LYS A 117 -35.64 -16.28 28.17
N THR A 118 -35.12 -15.66 27.11
CA THR A 118 -35.64 -14.40 26.56
C THR A 118 -36.90 -14.57 25.71
N PHE A 119 -37.28 -15.82 25.39
CA PHE A 119 -38.49 -16.10 24.62
C PHE A 119 -39.75 -15.83 25.43
N PRO A 120 -40.88 -15.58 24.77
CA PRO A 120 -42.15 -15.45 25.45
C PRO A 120 -42.60 -16.80 26.07
N PRO A 121 -43.45 -16.78 27.11
CA PRO A 121 -43.75 -17.98 27.90
C PRO A 121 -44.54 -19.04 27.12
N ASP A 122 -45.25 -18.63 26.07
CA ASP A 122 -45.96 -19.51 25.14
C ASP A 122 -45.02 -20.38 24.29
N GLN A 123 -43.76 -19.95 24.11
CA GLN A 123 -42.71 -20.71 23.41
C GLN A 123 -41.70 -21.36 24.39
N GLY A 124 -42.05 -21.46 25.68
CA GLY A 124 -41.21 -22.11 26.69
C GLY A 124 -40.06 -21.26 27.22
N GLY A 125 -40.11 -19.93 27.04
CA GLY A 125 -39.20 -18.98 27.66
C GLY A 125 -39.75 -18.35 28.95
N ALA A 126 -39.06 -17.34 29.46
CA ALA A 126 -39.42 -16.62 30.69
C ALA A 126 -39.55 -15.09 30.48
N SER A 127 -39.54 -14.63 29.23
CA SER A 127 -39.59 -13.20 28.85
C SER A 127 -38.56 -12.33 29.56
N ILE A 128 -37.38 -12.88 29.85
CA ILE A 128 -36.31 -12.12 30.52
C ILE A 128 -35.71 -11.13 29.51
N ALA A 129 -35.56 -9.87 29.92
CA ALA A 129 -34.92 -8.86 29.09
C ALA A 129 -33.42 -9.19 28.89
N PRO A 130 -32.88 -9.08 27.65
CA PRO A 130 -31.47 -9.38 27.37
C PRO A 130 -30.46 -8.62 28.27
N ALA A 131 -30.80 -7.38 28.65
CA ALA A 131 -29.98 -6.55 29.54
C ALA A 131 -29.76 -7.17 30.94
N LEU A 132 -30.64 -8.06 31.40
CA LEU A 132 -30.50 -8.74 32.69
C LEU A 132 -29.58 -9.97 32.60
N LEU A 133 -29.27 -10.45 31.40
CA LEU A 133 -28.46 -11.64 31.14
C LEU A 133 -26.99 -11.33 30.78
N VAL A 134 -26.58 -10.05 30.87
CA VAL A 134 -25.23 -9.60 30.48
C VAL A 134 -24.14 -10.39 31.19
N LYS A 135 -24.33 -10.68 32.49
CA LYS A 135 -23.35 -11.39 33.31
C LYS A 135 -23.20 -12.83 32.82
N GLU A 136 -24.33 -13.50 32.58
CA GLU A 136 -24.40 -14.87 32.08
C GLU A 136 -23.76 -14.99 30.70
N TYR A 137 -24.06 -14.07 29.78
CA TYR A 137 -23.44 -14.04 28.45
C TYR A 137 -21.92 -13.82 28.51
N SER A 138 -21.47 -12.89 29.35
CA SER A 138 -20.04 -12.62 29.53
C SER A 138 -19.30 -13.83 30.09
N ASP A 139 -19.87 -14.48 31.10
CA ASP A 139 -19.31 -15.68 31.73
C ASP A 139 -19.20 -16.84 30.73
N MET A 140 -20.27 -17.12 29.96
CA MET A 140 -20.25 -18.16 28.94
C MET A 140 -19.24 -17.89 27.83
N ARG A 141 -19.14 -16.64 27.37
CA ARG A 141 -18.13 -16.26 26.37
C ARG A 141 -16.72 -16.56 26.87
N ILE A 142 -16.40 -16.17 28.11
CA ILE A 142 -15.08 -16.40 28.71
C ILE A 142 -14.82 -17.91 28.87
N ARG A 143 -15.78 -18.67 29.40
CA ARG A 143 -15.67 -20.14 29.50
C ARG A 143 -15.48 -20.78 28.13
N PHE A 144 -16.21 -20.34 27.12
CA PHE A 144 -16.11 -20.86 25.77
C PHE A 144 -14.75 -20.55 25.14
N GLN A 145 -14.26 -19.32 25.28
CA GLN A 145 -12.93 -18.90 24.83
C GLN A 145 -11.82 -19.74 25.46
N MET A 146 -11.88 -19.97 26.78
CA MET A 146 -10.92 -20.83 27.47
C MET A 146 -10.99 -22.26 26.96
N SER A 147 -12.20 -22.81 26.75
CA SER A 147 -12.37 -24.16 26.21
C SER A 147 -11.79 -24.29 24.79
N LEU A 148 -11.98 -23.27 23.96
CA LEU A 148 -11.49 -23.22 22.59
C LEU A 148 -9.97 -23.09 22.52
N ASP A 149 -9.36 -22.27 23.39
CA ASP A 149 -7.90 -22.20 23.53
C ASP A 149 -7.30 -23.55 23.95
N ARG A 150 -7.95 -24.29 24.86
CA ARG A 150 -7.54 -25.66 25.22
C ARG A 150 -7.54 -26.58 23.99
N LEU A 151 -8.59 -26.55 23.16
CA LEU A 151 -8.66 -27.36 21.93
C LEU A 151 -7.55 -27.03 20.92
N TYR A 152 -7.25 -25.74 20.72
CA TYR A 152 -6.16 -25.31 19.83
C TYR A 152 -4.78 -25.72 20.36
N ARG A 153 -4.52 -25.54 21.65
CA ARG A 153 -3.24 -25.92 22.28
C ARG A 153 -3.03 -27.43 22.33
N ALA A 154 -4.10 -28.20 22.51
CA ALA A 154 -4.08 -29.66 22.41
C ALA A 154 -3.89 -30.18 20.96
N ARG A 155 -3.80 -29.28 19.96
CA ARG A 155 -3.61 -29.60 18.54
C ARG A 155 -4.67 -30.54 17.96
N LEU A 156 -5.93 -30.39 18.40
CA LEU A 156 -7.04 -31.23 17.95
C LEU A 156 -7.61 -30.86 16.56
N ASN A 157 -6.82 -30.18 15.72
CA ASN A 157 -7.23 -29.82 14.36
C ASN A 157 -7.54 -31.05 13.49
N ASP A 158 -6.83 -32.15 13.68
CA ASP A 158 -7.02 -33.39 12.91
C ASP A 158 -7.83 -34.44 13.70
N SER A 159 -8.40 -34.05 14.85
CA SER A 159 -9.34 -34.85 15.65
C SER A 159 -10.65 -35.11 14.88
N MET A 160 -11.49 -36.03 15.38
CA MET A 160 -12.76 -36.42 14.76
C MET A 160 -12.58 -36.92 13.31
N ASP A 161 -11.51 -37.67 13.07
CA ASP A 161 -11.16 -38.21 11.75
C ASP A 161 -11.04 -37.08 10.69
N GLY A 162 -10.34 -35.99 11.06
CA GLY A 162 -10.07 -34.83 10.19
C GLY A 162 -11.17 -33.77 10.13
N ARG A 163 -12.25 -33.90 10.92
CA ARG A 163 -13.35 -32.92 10.98
C ARG A 163 -13.10 -31.79 11.99
N GLY A 164 -12.19 -31.98 12.95
CA GLY A 164 -11.90 -31.03 14.02
C GLY A 164 -11.59 -29.62 13.51
N ARG A 165 -10.82 -29.49 12.41
CA ARG A 165 -10.42 -28.19 11.85
C ARG A 165 -11.61 -27.34 11.39
N GLY A 166 -12.61 -27.96 10.76
CA GLY A 166 -13.82 -27.27 10.34
C GLY A 166 -14.62 -26.79 11.56
N ILE A 167 -14.79 -27.69 12.54
CA ILE A 167 -15.56 -27.41 13.75
C ILE A 167 -14.89 -26.30 14.58
N LEU A 168 -13.56 -26.32 14.72
CA LEU A 168 -12.80 -25.26 15.40
C LEU A 168 -12.95 -23.91 14.68
N ALA A 169 -12.92 -23.90 13.35
CA ALA A 169 -13.15 -22.68 12.59
C ALA A 169 -14.57 -22.13 12.85
N THR A 170 -15.60 -22.98 12.83
CA THR A 170 -16.97 -22.56 13.14
C THR A 170 -17.12 -22.10 14.59
N PHE A 171 -16.48 -22.78 15.55
CA PHE A 171 -16.46 -22.36 16.96
C PHE A 171 -15.79 -20.98 17.13
N SER A 172 -14.73 -20.68 16.40
CA SER A 172 -14.09 -19.37 16.44
C SER A 172 -15.01 -18.25 15.92
N LEU A 173 -15.86 -18.56 14.92
CA LEU A 173 -16.89 -17.63 14.44
C LEU A 173 -17.99 -17.43 15.48
N ILE A 174 -18.44 -18.49 16.14
CA ILE A 174 -19.42 -18.39 17.23
C ILE A 174 -18.89 -17.51 18.37
N LEU A 175 -17.62 -17.67 18.75
CA LEU A 175 -16.99 -16.83 19.79
C LEU A 175 -17.04 -15.35 19.40
N LYS A 176 -16.81 -15.03 18.13
CA LYS A 176 -16.93 -13.66 17.61
C LYS A 176 -18.36 -13.14 17.69
N GLU A 177 -19.36 -13.95 17.37
CA GLU A 177 -20.77 -13.54 17.50
C GLU A 177 -21.19 -13.36 18.96
N MET A 178 -20.61 -14.11 19.91
CA MET A 178 -20.81 -13.86 21.35
C MET A 178 -20.29 -12.47 21.78
N GLU A 179 -19.27 -11.92 21.12
CA GLU A 179 -18.84 -10.54 21.33
C GLU A 179 -19.85 -9.54 20.74
N SER A 180 -20.34 -9.79 19.53
CA SER A 180 -21.40 -8.98 18.90
C SER A 180 -22.66 -8.89 19.78
N ILE A 181 -23.01 -9.96 20.48
CA ILE A 181 -24.15 -9.98 21.43
C ILE A 181 -23.89 -9.05 22.62
N ALA A 182 -22.69 -9.07 23.19
CA ALA A 182 -22.34 -8.18 24.30
C ALA A 182 -22.43 -6.70 23.87
N ASP A 183 -21.96 -6.40 22.66
CA ASP A 183 -22.05 -5.06 22.08
C ASP A 183 -23.51 -4.64 21.82
N ALA A 184 -24.33 -5.55 21.29
CA ALA A 184 -25.76 -5.32 21.06
C ALA A 184 -26.53 -5.05 22.36
N ILE A 185 -26.23 -5.79 23.44
CA ILE A 185 -26.86 -5.55 24.74
C ILE A 185 -26.42 -4.20 25.32
N SER A 186 -25.13 -3.85 25.20
CA SER A 186 -24.60 -2.57 25.70
C SER A 186 -25.18 -1.36 24.98
N SER A 187 -25.46 -1.50 23.68
CA SER A 187 -26.09 -0.47 22.83
C SER A 187 -27.61 -0.46 22.92
N SER A 188 -28.21 -1.41 23.66
CA SER A 188 -29.66 -1.60 23.77
C SER A 188 -30.37 -1.82 22.41
N ASP A 189 -29.65 -2.37 21.42
CA ASP A 189 -30.19 -2.68 20.10
C ASP A 189 -30.77 -4.11 20.10
N SER A 190 -32.09 -4.20 20.21
CA SER A 190 -32.80 -5.48 20.23
C SER A 190 -32.71 -6.24 18.90
N LYS A 191 -32.53 -5.55 17.77
CA LYS A 191 -32.43 -6.18 16.46
C LYS A 191 -31.04 -6.76 16.25
N ALA A 192 -29.99 -5.99 16.55
CA ALA A 192 -28.62 -6.50 16.49
C ALA A 192 -28.41 -7.70 17.43
N TYR A 193 -29.06 -7.68 18.60
CA TYR A 193 -29.07 -8.81 19.53
C TYR A 193 -29.73 -10.05 18.91
N ALA A 194 -30.92 -9.90 18.33
CA ALA A 194 -31.64 -11.01 17.69
C ALA A 194 -30.85 -11.62 16.53
N GLU A 195 -30.22 -10.78 15.70
CA GLU A 195 -29.39 -11.20 14.57
C GLU A 195 -28.15 -11.98 15.05
N ALA A 196 -27.43 -11.49 16.06
CA ALA A 196 -26.20 -12.14 16.56
C ALA A 196 -26.47 -13.46 17.30
N VAL A 197 -27.56 -13.54 18.08
CA VAL A 197 -28.00 -14.81 18.71
C VAL A 197 -28.42 -15.83 17.66
N THR A 198 -29.17 -15.40 16.64
CA THR A 198 -29.59 -16.29 15.54
C THR A 198 -28.40 -16.74 14.71
N ALA A 199 -27.44 -15.85 14.41
CA ALA A 199 -26.20 -16.21 13.72
C ALA A 199 -25.39 -17.26 14.49
N SER A 200 -25.26 -17.08 15.81
CA SER A 200 -24.63 -18.07 16.70
C SER A 200 -25.35 -19.42 16.65
N ALA A 201 -26.69 -19.42 16.62
CA ALA A 201 -27.48 -20.63 16.51
C ALA A 201 -27.26 -21.36 15.18
N VAL A 202 -27.26 -20.64 14.05
CA VAL A 202 -27.00 -21.20 12.72
C VAL A 202 -25.60 -21.79 12.62
N LEU A 203 -24.58 -21.08 13.12
CA LEU A 203 -23.20 -21.56 13.14
C LEU A 203 -23.04 -22.82 14.02
N ALA A 204 -23.72 -22.87 15.18
CA ALA A 204 -23.72 -24.06 16.01
C ALA A 204 -24.38 -25.27 15.32
N GLN A 205 -25.44 -25.04 14.53
CA GLN A 205 -26.02 -26.10 13.71
C GLN A 205 -25.07 -26.57 12.60
N ASP A 206 -24.35 -25.65 11.95
CA ASP A 206 -23.33 -25.98 10.95
C ASP A 206 -22.21 -26.84 11.54
N ALA A 207 -21.69 -26.46 12.71
CA ALA A 207 -20.69 -27.24 13.44
C ALA A 207 -21.17 -28.68 13.72
N PHE A 208 -22.44 -28.85 14.08
CA PHE A 208 -23.04 -30.17 14.26
C PHE A 208 -23.15 -30.95 12.93
N PHE A 209 -23.54 -30.30 11.83
CA PHE A 209 -23.65 -30.97 10.53
C PHE A 209 -22.31 -31.43 9.96
N GLN A 210 -21.21 -30.73 10.26
CA GLN A 210 -19.87 -31.13 9.85
C GLN A 210 -19.46 -32.51 10.38
N VAL A 211 -20.05 -32.96 11.50
CA VAL A 211 -19.88 -34.32 12.05
C VAL A 211 -20.41 -35.39 11.08
N PHE A 212 -21.38 -35.05 10.23
CA PHE A 212 -21.98 -35.94 9.25
C PHE A 212 -21.31 -35.86 7.87
N GLU A 213 -20.42 -34.88 7.64
CA GLU A 213 -19.68 -34.77 6.39
C GLU A 213 -18.58 -35.86 6.26
N PRO A 214 -18.21 -36.24 5.03
CA PRO A 214 -17.07 -37.12 4.81
C PRO A 214 -15.77 -36.47 5.30
N PRO A 215 -14.80 -37.26 5.80
CA PRO A 215 -13.59 -36.73 6.40
C PRO A 215 -12.73 -36.01 5.36
N ARG A 216 -12.36 -34.76 5.61
CA ARG A 216 -11.37 -34.04 4.79
C ARG A 216 -9.97 -34.49 5.19
N LYS A 217 -9.46 -35.54 4.56
CA LYS A 217 -8.06 -35.96 4.76
C LYS A 217 -7.13 -34.87 4.21
N TYR A 218 -6.24 -34.37 5.05
CA TYR A 218 -5.19 -33.46 4.62
C TYR A 218 -4.18 -34.24 3.74
N GLU A 219 -4.19 -33.99 2.43
CA GLU A 219 -3.11 -34.41 1.54
C GLU A 219 -2.00 -33.35 1.57
N ALA A 220 -0.78 -33.76 1.93
CA ALA A 220 0.37 -32.87 1.88
C ALA A 220 0.61 -32.37 0.44
N PRO A 221 1.07 -31.12 0.23
CA PRO A 221 1.32 -30.60 -1.11
C PRO A 221 2.30 -31.50 -1.87
N ARG A 222 1.92 -31.88 -3.10
CA ARG A 222 2.71 -32.74 -3.99
C ARG A 222 4.10 -32.10 -4.21
N GLN A 223 5.15 -32.72 -3.67
CA GLN A 223 6.53 -32.28 -3.94
C GLN A 223 6.79 -32.39 -5.45
N ALA A 224 7.29 -31.31 -6.05
CA ALA A 224 7.58 -31.29 -7.48
C ALA A 224 8.56 -32.42 -7.81
N SER A 225 8.31 -33.17 -8.88
CA SER A 225 9.26 -34.19 -9.29
C SER A 225 10.54 -33.52 -9.78
N ARG A 226 11.70 -34.14 -9.55
CA ARG A 226 13.00 -33.62 -10.03
C ARG A 226 13.01 -33.33 -11.54
N ALA A 227 12.16 -34.04 -12.30
CA ALA A 227 11.94 -33.80 -13.73
C ALA A 227 11.20 -32.48 -14.01
N GLN A 228 10.23 -32.08 -13.18
CA GLN A 228 9.53 -30.80 -13.29
C GLN A 228 10.46 -29.63 -12.93
N GLU A 229 11.31 -29.78 -11.91
CA GLU A 229 12.31 -28.77 -11.56
C GLU A 229 13.33 -28.59 -12.70
N LEU A 230 13.86 -29.69 -13.24
CA LEU A 230 14.78 -29.65 -14.39
C LEU A 230 14.12 -29.07 -15.64
N ALA A 231 12.84 -29.39 -15.90
CA ALA A 231 12.10 -28.81 -17.02
C ALA A 231 11.89 -27.30 -16.85
N ALA A 232 11.58 -26.82 -15.64
CA ALA A 232 11.44 -25.40 -15.36
C ALA A 232 12.78 -24.66 -15.52
N VAL A 233 13.88 -25.23 -15.04
CA VAL A 233 15.23 -24.66 -15.23
C VAL A 233 15.63 -24.68 -16.70
N ALA A 234 15.36 -25.76 -17.43
CA ALA A 234 15.65 -25.82 -18.86
C ALA A 234 14.84 -24.76 -19.64
N ALA A 235 13.56 -24.58 -19.33
CA ALA A 235 12.71 -23.59 -19.96
C ALA A 235 13.20 -22.15 -19.71
N THR A 236 13.66 -21.83 -18.49
CA THR A 236 14.22 -20.50 -18.19
C THR A 236 15.55 -20.26 -18.91
N VAL A 237 16.43 -21.26 -18.96
CA VAL A 237 17.70 -21.19 -19.71
C VAL A 237 17.44 -20.99 -21.20
N ILE A 238 16.52 -21.75 -21.80
CA ILE A 238 16.13 -21.61 -23.21
C ILE A 238 15.56 -20.22 -23.47
N GLY A 239 14.69 -19.72 -22.58
CA GLY A 239 14.15 -18.37 -22.68
C GLY A 239 15.24 -17.28 -22.69
N VAL A 240 16.25 -17.42 -21.84
CA VAL A 240 17.40 -16.49 -21.80
C VAL A 240 18.21 -16.53 -23.09
N ILE A 241 18.50 -17.73 -23.61
CA ILE A 241 19.22 -17.90 -24.88
C ILE A 241 18.44 -17.25 -26.03
N LEU A 242 17.12 -17.45 -26.08
CA LEU A 242 16.26 -16.86 -27.10
C LEU A 242 16.23 -15.32 -27.02
N VAL A 243 16.16 -14.74 -25.82
CA VAL A 243 16.24 -13.29 -25.65
C VAL A 243 17.59 -12.75 -26.12
N PHE A 244 18.70 -13.40 -25.75
CA PHE A 244 20.04 -12.97 -26.18
C PHE A 244 20.23 -13.10 -27.70
N ALA A 245 19.70 -14.18 -28.29
CA ALA A 245 19.67 -14.37 -29.73
C ALA A 245 18.82 -13.30 -30.42
N ALA A 246 17.64 -12.96 -29.88
CA ALA A 246 16.75 -11.93 -30.43
C ALA A 246 17.38 -10.53 -30.35
N VAL A 247 18.02 -10.18 -29.23
CA VAL A 247 18.75 -8.92 -29.08
C VAL A 247 19.91 -8.87 -30.08
N ARG A 248 20.73 -9.92 -30.16
CA ARG A 248 21.83 -9.99 -31.12
C ARG A 248 21.33 -9.90 -32.57
N LEU A 249 20.24 -10.57 -32.89
CA LEU A 249 19.61 -10.53 -34.20
C LEU A 249 19.07 -9.13 -34.52
N PHE A 250 18.44 -8.46 -33.55
CA PHE A 250 18.01 -7.07 -33.69
C PHE A 250 19.19 -6.15 -34.01
N PHE A 251 20.29 -6.24 -33.25
CA PHE A 251 21.49 -5.44 -33.51
C PHE A 251 22.14 -5.77 -34.87
N MET A 252 22.16 -7.04 -35.28
CA MET A 252 22.67 -7.46 -36.59
C MET A 252 21.79 -6.96 -37.75
N LEU A 253 20.46 -7.06 -37.63
CA LEU A 253 19.53 -6.59 -38.66
C LEU A 253 19.56 -5.06 -38.81
N ASN A 254 19.85 -4.35 -37.72
CA ASN A 254 19.89 -2.89 -37.66
C ASN A 254 21.32 -2.32 -37.60
N GLU A 255 22.32 -3.06 -38.11
CA GLU A 255 23.74 -2.69 -38.03
C GLU A 255 23.99 -1.23 -38.44
N LYS A 256 23.50 -0.79 -39.61
CA LYS A 256 23.66 0.58 -40.11
C LYS A 256 23.03 1.65 -39.19
N GLU A 257 21.91 1.32 -38.55
CA GLU A 257 21.22 2.24 -37.65
C GLU A 257 21.92 2.29 -36.29
N THR A 258 22.44 1.14 -35.83
CA THR A 258 23.22 1.04 -34.60
C THR A 258 24.55 1.78 -34.72
N GLU A 259 25.27 1.64 -35.84
CA GLU A 259 26.51 2.38 -36.12
C GLU A 259 26.28 3.89 -36.06
N LYS A 260 25.26 4.39 -36.77
CA LYS A 260 24.86 5.81 -36.72
C LYS A 260 24.52 6.25 -35.30
N MET A 261 23.75 5.44 -34.56
CA MET A 261 23.37 5.74 -33.18
C MET A 261 24.59 5.82 -32.26
N THR A 262 25.56 4.90 -32.36
CA THR A 262 26.82 4.95 -31.61
C THR A 262 27.69 6.14 -32.01
N ALA A 263 27.79 6.45 -33.30
CA ALA A 263 28.55 7.60 -33.80
C ALA A 263 27.95 8.92 -33.27
N ASP A 264 26.64 9.09 -33.34
CA ASP A 264 25.92 10.26 -32.81
C ASP A 264 26.06 10.36 -31.28
N TYR A 265 26.03 9.23 -30.57
CA TYR A 265 26.24 9.20 -29.12
C TYR A 265 27.67 9.60 -28.76
N MET A 266 28.69 9.06 -29.45
CA MET A 266 30.08 9.46 -29.26
C MET A 266 30.32 10.93 -29.59
N GLY A 267 29.68 11.46 -30.63
CA GLY A 267 29.69 12.89 -30.94
C GLY A 267 29.12 13.74 -29.81
N ARG A 268 27.99 13.32 -29.21
CA ARG A 268 27.41 13.99 -28.03
C ARG A 268 28.31 13.90 -26.79
N VAL A 269 28.93 12.75 -26.54
CA VAL A 269 29.85 12.56 -25.40
C VAL A 269 31.06 13.47 -25.53
N ASN A 270 31.64 13.60 -26.72
CA ASN A 270 32.74 14.53 -26.97
C ASN A 270 32.31 15.99 -26.75
N LYS A 271 31.13 16.37 -27.27
CA LYS A 271 30.57 17.70 -27.03
C LYS A 271 30.30 17.97 -25.54
N TRP A 272 29.77 16.99 -24.80
CA TRP A 272 29.59 17.11 -23.36
C TRP A 272 30.91 17.25 -22.64
N THR A 273 31.92 16.47 -23.03
CA THR A 273 33.26 16.54 -22.44
C THR A 273 33.87 17.94 -22.63
N ASP A 274 33.73 18.51 -23.83
CA ASP A 274 34.12 19.90 -24.11
C ASP A 274 33.32 20.89 -23.25
N ASP A 275 31.99 20.77 -23.22
CA ASP A 275 31.12 21.65 -22.41
C ASP A 275 31.40 21.55 -20.89
N PHE A 276 31.72 20.37 -20.37
CA PHE A 276 32.12 20.18 -18.98
C PHE A 276 33.48 20.85 -18.71
N SER A 277 34.44 20.71 -19.62
CA SER A 277 35.74 21.38 -19.52
C SER A 277 35.60 22.91 -19.56
N ARG A 278 34.68 23.44 -20.38
CA ARG A 278 34.32 24.86 -20.46
C ARG A 278 33.67 25.39 -19.18
N GLN A 279 33.17 24.51 -18.31
CA GLN A 279 32.65 24.84 -16.99
C GLN A 279 33.67 24.66 -15.85
N PHE A 280 34.96 24.49 -16.19
CA PHE A 280 36.04 24.28 -15.22
C PHE A 280 35.89 22.97 -14.40
N MET A 281 35.11 22.00 -14.90
CA MET A 281 34.91 20.69 -14.25
C MET A 281 35.48 19.56 -15.12
N THR A 282 36.55 18.90 -14.67
CA THR A 282 37.21 17.79 -15.39
C THR A 282 36.62 16.43 -15.03
N VAL A 283 35.30 16.26 -15.16
CA VAL A 283 34.68 14.95 -14.91
C VAL A 283 34.67 14.12 -16.18
N LYS A 284 35.27 12.93 -16.12
CA LYS A 284 35.30 11.96 -17.22
C LYS A 284 33.90 11.38 -17.45
N VAL A 285 33.28 11.75 -18.57
CA VAL A 285 31.88 11.42 -18.91
C VAL A 285 31.60 9.91 -18.95
N HIS A 286 32.59 9.07 -19.24
CA HIS A 286 32.40 7.61 -19.26
C HIS A 286 31.99 7.04 -17.89
N TYR A 287 32.53 7.56 -16.77
CA TYR A 287 32.13 7.09 -15.44
C TYR A 287 30.66 7.41 -15.14
N MET A 288 30.13 8.52 -15.67
CA MET A 288 28.71 8.86 -15.51
C MET A 288 27.77 7.87 -16.21
N VAL A 289 28.22 7.18 -17.27
CA VAL A 289 27.40 6.21 -17.99
C VAL A 289 27.52 4.82 -17.36
N PHE A 290 28.74 4.41 -16.97
CA PHE A 290 28.99 3.07 -16.45
C PHE A 290 28.56 2.86 -15.00
N ILE A 291 28.60 3.90 -14.14
CA ILE A 291 28.21 3.77 -12.73
C ILE A 291 26.72 3.40 -12.58
N PRO A 292 25.76 4.08 -13.24
CA PRO A 292 24.35 3.70 -13.18
C PRO A 292 24.10 2.30 -13.77
N ALA A 293 24.74 1.98 -14.90
CA ALA A 293 24.58 0.67 -15.54
C ALA A 293 25.06 -0.46 -14.62
N GLY A 294 26.22 -0.31 -13.97
CA GLY A 294 26.76 -1.27 -13.01
C GLY A 294 25.88 -1.41 -11.75
N PHE A 295 25.38 -0.30 -11.20
CA PHE A 295 24.51 -0.31 -10.02
C PHE A 295 23.19 -1.07 -10.26
N PHE A 296 22.53 -0.81 -11.38
CA PHE A 296 21.28 -1.49 -11.71
C PHE A 296 21.49 -2.97 -12.10
N ALA A 297 22.62 -3.30 -12.75
CA ALA A 297 22.98 -4.69 -12.99
C ALA A 297 23.24 -5.46 -11.68
N LEU A 298 23.91 -4.83 -10.70
CA LEU A 298 24.12 -5.40 -9.36
C LEU A 298 22.79 -5.63 -8.64
N LEU A 299 21.88 -4.65 -8.65
CA LEU A 299 20.52 -4.81 -8.11
C LEU A 299 19.77 -5.95 -8.78
N GLY A 300 19.87 -6.08 -10.10
CA GLY A 300 19.30 -7.19 -10.84
C GLY A 300 19.85 -8.53 -10.37
N LEU A 301 21.16 -8.61 -10.11
CA LEU A 301 21.82 -9.85 -9.71
C LEU A 301 21.40 -10.29 -8.28
N LEU A 302 21.15 -9.34 -7.39
CA LEU A 302 20.66 -9.59 -6.03
C LEU A 302 19.26 -10.21 -5.98
N THR A 303 18.48 -10.10 -7.06
CA THR A 303 17.11 -10.66 -7.10
C THR A 303 17.06 -12.16 -7.44
N PHE A 304 18.21 -12.76 -7.80
CA PHE A 304 18.33 -14.15 -8.25
C PHE A 304 17.35 -14.55 -9.39
N ASN A 305 16.76 -13.56 -10.07
CA ASN A 305 15.80 -13.74 -11.16
C ASN A 305 16.37 -13.15 -12.45
N LEU A 306 16.62 -14.03 -13.44
CA LEU A 306 17.22 -13.67 -14.72
C LEU A 306 16.40 -12.63 -15.50
N LEU A 307 15.07 -12.72 -15.49
CA LEU A 307 14.21 -11.75 -16.19
C LEU A 307 14.36 -10.35 -15.59
N MET A 308 14.39 -10.29 -14.25
CA MET A 308 14.52 -9.04 -13.51
C MET A 308 15.92 -8.42 -13.70
N PHE A 309 16.96 -9.25 -13.79
CA PHE A 309 18.31 -8.80 -14.13
C PHE A 309 18.39 -8.08 -15.49
N PHE A 310 17.83 -8.68 -16.55
CA PHE A 310 17.85 -8.05 -17.88
C PHE A 310 17.05 -6.75 -17.91
N MET A 311 15.88 -6.70 -17.25
CA MET A 311 15.06 -5.49 -17.18
C MET A 311 15.76 -4.35 -16.44
N LEU A 312 16.34 -4.63 -15.27
CA LEU A 312 17.07 -3.63 -14.49
C LEU A 312 18.33 -3.16 -15.22
N SER A 313 19.09 -4.06 -15.83
CA SER A 313 20.28 -3.70 -16.62
C SER A 313 19.93 -2.82 -17.82
N ALA A 314 18.85 -3.12 -18.55
CA ALA A 314 18.38 -2.29 -19.66
C ALA A 314 17.96 -0.89 -19.18
N PHE A 315 17.28 -0.81 -18.03
CA PHE A 315 16.90 0.45 -17.41
C PHE A 315 18.11 1.28 -16.94
N GLY A 316 19.12 0.63 -16.35
CA GLY A 316 20.36 1.26 -15.94
C GLY A 316 21.14 1.87 -17.10
N MET A 317 21.21 1.15 -18.23
CA MET A 317 21.82 1.64 -19.47
C MET A 317 21.07 2.87 -20.02
N TYR A 318 19.75 2.83 -20.04
CA TYR A 318 18.92 3.95 -20.49
C TYR A 318 19.14 5.22 -19.65
N ILE A 319 19.20 5.07 -18.32
CA ILE A 319 19.50 6.18 -17.41
C ILE A 319 20.92 6.70 -17.64
N GLY A 320 21.91 5.80 -17.71
CA GLY A 320 23.31 6.15 -17.94
C GLY A 320 23.49 6.98 -19.22
N MET A 321 22.76 6.66 -20.29
CA MET A 321 22.84 7.42 -21.54
C MET A 321 22.33 8.86 -21.42
N LYS A 322 21.30 9.10 -20.60
CA LYS A 322 20.66 10.43 -20.46
C LYS A 322 21.28 11.29 -19.34
N MET A 323 21.93 10.66 -18.37
CA MET A 323 22.43 11.31 -17.18
C MET A 323 23.42 12.46 -17.46
N PRO A 324 24.45 12.32 -18.34
CA PRO A 324 25.42 13.39 -18.57
C PRO A 324 24.78 14.69 -19.08
N GLY A 325 23.84 14.59 -20.03
CA GLY A 325 23.14 15.76 -20.56
C GLY A 325 22.24 16.44 -19.51
N MET A 326 21.59 15.67 -18.63
CA MET A 326 20.80 16.21 -17.54
C MET A 326 21.66 16.92 -16.49
N VAL A 327 22.79 16.32 -16.11
CA VAL A 327 23.73 16.90 -15.15
C VAL A 327 24.34 18.19 -15.70
N LEU A 328 24.80 18.17 -16.95
CA LEU A 328 25.37 19.35 -17.60
C LEU A 328 24.38 20.52 -17.64
N ARG A 329 23.12 20.25 -18.02
CA ARG A 329 22.06 21.26 -18.03
C ARG A 329 21.77 21.79 -16.64
N SER A 330 21.73 20.91 -15.64
CA SER A 330 21.51 21.30 -14.24
C SER A 330 22.66 22.18 -13.72
N LEU A 331 23.91 21.88 -14.08
CA LEU A 331 25.08 22.68 -13.74
C LEU A 331 25.06 24.05 -14.42
N LYS A 332 24.75 24.12 -15.74
CA LYS A 332 24.56 25.40 -16.46
C LYS A 332 23.53 26.28 -15.74
N GLN A 333 22.37 25.72 -15.43
CA GLN A 333 21.29 26.43 -14.75
C GLN A 333 21.65 26.84 -13.32
N SER A 334 22.35 25.97 -12.57
CA SER A 334 22.77 26.29 -11.21
C SER A 334 23.80 27.41 -11.20
N ARG A 335 24.76 27.39 -12.13
CA ARG A 335 25.77 28.45 -12.27
C ARG A 335 25.13 29.76 -12.73
N GLY A 336 24.21 29.72 -13.69
CA GLY A 336 23.43 30.89 -14.12
C GLY A 336 22.67 31.55 -12.96
N LYS A 337 22.01 30.75 -12.12
CA LYS A 337 21.32 31.27 -10.92
C LYS A 337 22.28 31.92 -9.90
N LYS A 338 23.48 31.37 -9.71
CA LYS A 338 24.50 31.98 -8.85
C LYS A 338 24.97 33.32 -9.41
N ILE A 339 25.12 33.41 -10.73
CA ILE A 339 25.45 34.66 -11.42
C ILE A 339 24.31 35.66 -11.23
N ASP A 340 23.04 35.27 -11.39
CA ASP A 340 21.88 36.14 -11.17
C ASP A 340 21.89 36.75 -9.77
N THR A 341 22.18 35.95 -8.74
CA THR A 341 22.27 36.46 -7.36
C THR A 341 23.41 37.45 -7.15
N GLN A 342 24.55 37.27 -7.83
CA GLN A 342 25.72 38.16 -7.73
C GLN A 342 25.63 39.37 -8.69
N LEU A 343 24.74 39.31 -9.69
CA LEU A 343 24.60 40.32 -10.73
C LEU A 343 24.15 41.67 -10.17
N MET A 344 23.32 41.65 -9.13
CA MET A 344 22.92 42.86 -8.41
C MET A 344 24.12 43.62 -7.85
N ASP A 345 25.01 42.93 -7.16
CA ASP A 345 26.21 43.53 -6.57
C ASP A 345 27.15 44.07 -7.67
N GLY A 346 27.28 43.31 -8.77
CA GLY A 346 28.03 43.74 -9.95
C GLY A 346 27.47 45.00 -10.60
N LEU A 347 26.15 45.10 -10.77
CA LEU A 347 25.50 46.28 -11.34
C LEU A 347 25.62 47.52 -10.45
N ILE A 348 25.56 47.36 -9.13
CA ILE A 348 25.80 48.45 -8.18
C ILE A 348 27.24 48.96 -8.31
N LEU A 349 28.21 48.05 -8.36
CA LEU A 349 29.62 48.39 -8.55
C LEU A 349 29.84 49.10 -9.89
N LEU A 350 29.29 48.56 -10.98
CA LEU A 350 29.34 49.18 -12.31
C LEU A 350 28.72 50.57 -12.34
N SER A 351 27.54 50.76 -11.74
CA SER A 351 26.87 52.07 -11.68
C SER A 351 27.73 53.09 -10.93
N ASN A 352 28.35 52.69 -9.82
CA ASN A 352 29.27 53.53 -9.06
C ASN A 352 30.53 53.89 -9.86
N CYS A 353 31.12 52.93 -10.58
CA CYS A 353 32.27 53.18 -11.47
C CYS A 353 31.91 54.19 -12.57
N LEU A 354 30.79 54.00 -13.26
CA LEU A 354 30.33 54.92 -14.30
C LEU A 354 30.04 56.32 -13.74
N ARG A 355 29.47 56.41 -12.53
CA ARG A 355 29.20 57.69 -11.86
C ARG A 355 30.50 58.43 -11.48
N SER A 356 31.57 57.70 -11.18
CA SER A 356 32.90 58.26 -10.95
C SER A 356 33.64 58.65 -12.25
N GLY A 357 33.03 58.45 -13.41
CA GLY A 357 33.59 58.81 -14.72
C GLY A 357 34.47 57.72 -15.36
N LEU A 358 34.50 56.51 -14.79
CA LEU A 358 35.18 55.36 -15.41
C LEU A 358 34.40 54.85 -16.61
N ASP A 359 35.10 54.26 -17.58
CA ASP A 359 34.46 53.58 -18.71
C ASP A 359 33.87 52.21 -18.30
N VAL A 360 32.89 51.72 -19.06
CA VAL A 360 32.24 50.40 -18.84
C VAL A 360 33.26 49.28 -18.78
N VAL A 361 34.28 49.32 -19.64
CA VAL A 361 35.33 48.29 -19.66
C VAL A 361 36.10 48.28 -18.34
N GLN A 362 36.44 49.45 -17.80
CA GLN A 362 37.11 49.56 -16.49
C GLN A 362 36.20 49.11 -15.35
N GLY A 363 34.89 49.38 -15.45
CA GLY A 363 33.90 48.85 -14.51
C GLY A 363 33.86 47.32 -14.50
N PHE A 364 33.89 46.67 -15.67
CA PHE A 364 33.95 45.20 -15.76
C PHE A 364 35.24 44.63 -15.15
N GLU A 365 36.36 45.32 -15.30
CA GLU A 365 37.63 44.95 -14.65
C GLU A 365 37.52 45.01 -13.12
N MET A 366 36.88 46.05 -12.57
CA MET A 366 36.64 46.16 -11.13
C MET A 366 35.77 45.02 -10.61
N VAL A 367 34.67 44.70 -11.31
CA VAL A 367 33.78 43.57 -10.97
C VAL A 367 34.53 42.24 -10.95
N SER A 368 35.44 42.03 -11.90
CA SER A 368 36.25 40.80 -11.97
C SER A 368 37.27 40.66 -10.82
N LYS A 369 37.65 41.76 -10.17
CA LYS A 369 38.61 41.77 -9.06
C LYS A 369 37.92 41.73 -7.70
N ASP A 370 36.79 42.41 -7.56
CA ASP A 370 36.14 42.66 -6.26
C ASP A 370 35.06 41.63 -5.90
N LEU A 371 34.44 40.97 -6.90
CA LEU A 371 33.43 39.93 -6.64
C LEU A 371 34.04 38.54 -6.58
N MET A 372 33.30 37.61 -6.00
CA MET A 372 33.67 36.20 -5.93
C MET A 372 33.24 35.45 -7.21
N PRO A 373 33.91 34.33 -7.57
CA PRO A 373 33.40 33.41 -8.58
C PRO A 373 31.95 32.96 -8.28
N PRO A 374 31.10 32.71 -9.28
CA PRO A 374 31.37 32.62 -10.72
C PRO A 374 31.28 33.92 -11.53
N ILE A 375 30.71 35.03 -11.02
CA ILE A 375 30.55 36.26 -11.83
C ILE A 375 31.90 36.89 -12.18
N ALA A 376 32.86 36.84 -11.26
CA ALA A 376 34.20 37.39 -11.45
C ALA A 376 34.94 36.71 -12.62
N ASP A 377 34.84 35.38 -12.73
CA ASP A 377 35.46 34.61 -13.82
C ASP A 377 34.86 34.95 -15.18
N GLU A 378 33.54 35.15 -15.25
CA GLU A 378 32.84 35.45 -16.49
C GLU A 378 33.17 36.87 -16.99
N PHE A 379 33.13 37.86 -16.09
CA PHE A 379 33.50 39.24 -16.40
C PHE A 379 35.00 39.36 -16.71
N GLY A 380 35.85 38.66 -15.95
CA GLY A 380 37.28 38.57 -16.22
C GLY A 380 37.59 37.96 -17.59
N LEU A 381 36.80 36.98 -18.04
CA LEU A 381 36.96 36.44 -19.38
C LEU A 381 36.52 37.43 -20.47
N VAL A 382 35.47 38.21 -20.24
CA VAL A 382 35.07 39.29 -21.17
C VAL A 382 36.22 40.29 -21.33
N ILE A 383 36.83 40.72 -20.22
CA ILE A 383 38.01 41.62 -20.24
C ILE A 383 39.20 40.97 -20.95
N LYS A 384 39.48 39.70 -20.66
CA LYS A 384 40.56 38.97 -21.33
C LYS A 384 40.34 38.89 -22.84
N ASN A 385 39.13 38.57 -23.29
CA ASN A 385 38.80 38.53 -24.72
C ASN A 385 38.91 39.91 -25.36
N TYR A 386 38.48 40.96 -24.66
CA TYR A 386 38.60 42.34 -25.11
C TYR A 386 40.08 42.76 -25.26
N GLN A 387 40.93 42.44 -24.28
CA GLN A 387 42.38 42.68 -24.34
C GLN A 387 43.08 41.91 -25.47
N LEU A 388 42.54 40.74 -25.86
CA LEU A 388 42.98 39.96 -27.02
C LEU A 388 42.50 40.53 -28.37
N GLY A 389 41.86 41.71 -28.38
CA GLY A 389 41.40 42.39 -29.59
C GLY A 389 40.00 42.02 -30.05
N MET A 390 39.23 41.24 -29.27
CA MET A 390 37.83 40.99 -29.58
C MET A 390 36.99 42.25 -29.29
N PRO A 391 36.08 42.68 -30.19
CA PRO A 391 35.14 43.76 -29.88
C PRO A 391 34.35 43.44 -28.61
N PHE A 392 34.19 44.43 -27.73
CA PHE A 392 33.57 44.23 -26.42
C PHE A 392 32.14 43.66 -26.52
N GLU A 393 31.36 44.11 -27.51
CA GLU A 393 30.01 43.60 -27.80
C GLU A 393 30.03 42.11 -28.15
N ARG A 394 31.04 41.68 -28.92
CA ARG A 394 31.22 40.25 -29.27
C ARG A 394 31.67 39.45 -28.04
N ALA A 395 32.54 40.01 -27.20
CA ALA A 395 32.97 39.37 -25.96
C ALA A 395 31.80 39.17 -24.98
N LEU A 396 30.88 40.15 -24.88
CA LEU A 396 29.63 40.01 -24.13
C LEU A 396 28.71 38.95 -24.74
N GLY A 397 28.57 38.88 -26.06
CA GLY A 397 27.78 37.84 -26.73
C GLY A 397 28.29 36.42 -26.43
N VAL A 398 29.62 36.22 -26.38
CA VAL A 398 30.22 34.93 -25.97
C VAL A 398 29.90 34.58 -24.52
N MET A 399 29.80 35.58 -23.63
CA MET A 399 29.36 35.37 -22.26
C MET A 399 27.86 35.00 -22.20
N GLU A 400 27.00 35.66 -22.99
CA GLU A 400 25.56 35.35 -23.11
C GLU A 400 25.33 33.89 -23.58
N GLU A 401 26.09 33.42 -24.57
CA GLU A 401 25.96 32.05 -25.07
C GLU A 401 26.41 30.99 -24.06
N ARG A 402 27.37 31.33 -23.18
CA ARG A 402 27.90 30.39 -22.19
C ARG A 402 27.05 30.33 -20.92
N VAL A 403 26.56 31.49 -20.46
CA VAL A 403 25.82 31.61 -19.21
C VAL A 403 24.33 31.59 -19.50
N GLU A 404 23.64 30.50 -19.11
CA GLU A 404 22.17 30.40 -19.21
C GLU A 404 21.46 31.26 -18.15
N SER A 405 21.65 32.59 -18.18
CA SER A 405 21.01 33.58 -17.31
C SER A 405 20.15 34.55 -18.12
N LYS A 406 18.90 34.73 -17.69
CA LYS A 406 17.98 35.71 -18.31
C LYS A 406 18.37 37.14 -17.95
N MET A 407 18.65 37.41 -16.68
CA MET A 407 18.98 38.76 -16.20
C MET A 407 20.28 39.27 -16.82
N LEU A 408 21.28 38.40 -16.96
CA LEU A 408 22.55 38.73 -17.63
C LEU A 408 22.34 39.05 -19.11
N SER A 409 21.53 38.25 -19.81
CA SER A 409 21.17 38.50 -21.21
C SER A 409 20.47 39.86 -21.39
N TYR A 410 19.54 40.21 -20.50
CA TYR A 410 18.90 41.53 -20.50
C TYR A 410 19.91 42.66 -20.29
N MET A 411 20.82 42.52 -19.32
CA MET A 411 21.89 43.49 -19.08
C MET A 411 22.78 43.67 -20.30
N ILE A 412 23.28 42.57 -20.89
CA ILE A 412 24.15 42.60 -22.07
C ILE A 412 23.48 43.34 -23.22
N ARG A 413 22.22 43.00 -23.53
CA ARG A 413 21.45 43.65 -24.60
C ARG A 413 21.26 45.13 -24.35
N ALA A 414 20.98 45.52 -23.10
CA ALA A 414 20.85 46.92 -22.71
C ALA A 414 22.17 47.69 -22.88
N ILE A 415 23.31 47.08 -22.52
CA ILE A 415 24.65 47.67 -22.71
C ILE A 415 24.95 47.86 -24.19
N VAL A 416 24.78 46.82 -25.01
CA VAL A 416 25.05 46.86 -26.45
C VAL A 416 24.19 47.92 -27.13
N LEU A 417 22.90 47.95 -26.81
CA LEU A 417 21.95 48.91 -27.38
C LEU A 417 22.28 50.35 -26.96
N GLN A 418 22.55 50.59 -25.68
CA GLN A 418 22.85 51.93 -25.18
C GLN A 418 24.17 52.47 -25.71
N ARG A 419 25.16 51.60 -25.92
CA ARG A 419 26.47 51.97 -26.47
C ARG A 419 26.40 52.30 -27.95
N GLN A 420 25.53 51.64 -28.72
CA GLN A 420 25.26 52.00 -30.11
C GLN A 420 24.54 53.36 -30.24
N MET A 421 23.65 53.68 -29.29
CA MET A 421 22.88 54.93 -29.29
C MET A 421 23.58 56.10 -28.58
N GLY A 422 24.74 55.88 -27.96
CA GLY A 422 25.49 56.92 -27.23
C GLY A 422 24.79 57.44 -25.96
N GLY A 423 23.92 56.64 -25.35
CA GLY A 423 23.11 57.07 -24.21
C GLY A 423 23.80 56.92 -22.85
N ASN A 424 23.16 57.43 -21.78
CA ASN A 424 23.67 57.34 -20.41
C ASN A 424 23.50 55.91 -19.84
N LEU A 425 24.60 55.16 -19.72
CA LEU A 425 24.64 53.80 -19.18
C LEU A 425 24.34 53.72 -17.68
N THR A 426 24.67 54.77 -16.91
CA THR A 426 24.38 54.87 -15.48
C THR A 426 22.88 54.76 -15.20
N LYS A 427 22.05 55.49 -15.97
CA LYS A 427 20.57 55.41 -15.86
C LYS A 427 20.02 54.03 -16.23
N VAL A 428 20.66 53.34 -17.17
CA VAL A 428 20.25 51.99 -17.60
C VAL A 428 20.54 50.98 -16.49
N PHE A 429 21.73 51.03 -15.88
CA PHE A 429 22.07 50.14 -14.77
C PHE A 429 21.21 50.38 -13.53
N GLU A 430 20.90 51.63 -13.18
CA GLU A 430 19.99 51.93 -12.07
C GLU A 430 18.59 51.34 -12.29
N ARG A 431 18.07 51.42 -13.52
CA ARG A 431 16.78 50.80 -13.88
C ARG A 431 16.84 49.27 -13.77
N ILE A 432 17.88 48.65 -14.31
CA ILE A 432 18.06 47.18 -14.22
C ILE A 432 18.14 46.71 -12.76
N VAL A 433 18.81 47.47 -11.88
CA VAL A 433 18.88 47.14 -10.44
C VAL A 433 17.50 47.17 -9.78
N VAL A 434 16.65 48.15 -10.14
CA VAL A 434 15.26 48.21 -9.64
C VAL A 434 14.45 47.02 -10.16
N ASP A 435 14.54 46.75 -11.46
CA ASP A 435 13.81 45.64 -12.11
C ASP A 435 14.19 44.28 -11.50
N ILE A 436 15.49 44.03 -11.28
CA ILE A 436 15.98 42.78 -10.63
C ILE A 436 15.48 42.67 -9.18
N ARG A 437 15.42 43.76 -8.41
CA ARG A 437 14.86 43.73 -7.04
C ARG A 437 13.40 43.34 -7.04
N GLU A 438 12.61 43.84 -7.99
CA GLU A 438 11.19 43.48 -8.12
C GLU A 438 11.04 42.00 -8.52
N GLU A 439 11.83 41.54 -9.49
CA GLU A 439 11.83 40.14 -9.92
C GLU A 439 12.25 39.18 -8.78
N SER A 440 13.28 39.52 -8.00
CA SER A 440 13.73 38.73 -6.84
C SER A 440 12.63 38.60 -5.78
N LYS A 441 11.88 39.67 -5.49
CA LYS A 441 10.74 39.62 -4.55
C LYS A 441 9.63 38.70 -5.05
N LEU A 442 9.35 38.73 -6.36
CA LEU A 442 8.37 37.83 -6.98
C LEU A 442 8.85 36.38 -6.95
N GLU A 443 10.14 36.13 -7.20
CA GLU A 443 10.74 34.80 -7.07
C GLU A 443 10.67 34.25 -5.65
N GLU A 444 10.97 35.05 -4.63
CA GLU A 444 10.87 34.63 -3.22
C GLU A 444 9.42 34.28 -2.85
N LYS A 445 8.46 35.13 -3.26
CA LYS A 445 7.04 34.88 -3.04
C LYS A 445 6.56 33.59 -3.73
N THR A 446 6.97 33.36 -4.98
CA THR A 446 6.63 32.13 -5.71
C THR A 446 7.34 30.89 -5.15
N LYS A 447 8.60 31.00 -4.70
CA LYS A 447 9.33 29.92 -4.00
C LYS A 447 8.63 29.55 -2.69
N ALA A 448 8.21 30.53 -1.89
CA ALA A 448 7.49 30.29 -0.64
C ALA A 448 6.16 29.56 -0.88
N MET A 449 5.35 30.03 -1.85
CA MET A 449 4.07 29.38 -2.19
C MET A 449 4.26 27.98 -2.77
N THR A 450 5.25 27.77 -3.64
CA THR A 450 5.50 26.45 -4.27
C THR A 450 6.19 25.46 -3.32
N ALA A 451 6.91 25.93 -2.30
CA ALA A 451 7.53 25.07 -1.29
C ALA A 451 6.47 24.30 -0.49
N GLN A 452 5.38 24.98 -0.09
CA GLN A 452 4.27 24.33 0.61
C GLN A 452 3.63 23.23 -0.24
N GLN A 453 3.37 23.50 -1.53
CA GLN A 453 2.78 22.53 -2.45
C GLN A 453 3.71 21.33 -2.71
N LYS A 454 5.03 21.55 -2.76
CA LYS A 454 6.02 20.47 -2.89
C LYS A 454 6.07 19.57 -1.66
N ILE A 455 6.02 20.14 -0.46
CA ILE A 455 6.02 19.34 0.77
C ILE A 455 4.77 18.47 0.82
N GLN A 456 3.59 19.02 0.51
CA GLN A 456 2.35 18.26 0.47
C GLN A 456 2.39 17.13 -0.55
N SER A 457 2.95 17.38 -1.75
CA SER A 457 3.05 16.35 -2.80
C SER A 457 4.02 15.22 -2.44
N ILE A 458 5.13 15.54 -1.76
CA ILE A 458 6.07 14.55 -1.25
C ILE A 458 5.42 13.68 -0.17
N VAL A 459 4.71 14.29 0.79
CA VAL A 459 4.01 13.57 1.86
C VAL A 459 2.99 12.59 1.29
N VAL A 460 2.14 13.04 0.37
CA VAL A 460 1.14 12.18 -0.29
C VAL A 460 1.81 11.10 -1.16
N GLY A 461 2.91 11.43 -1.83
CA GLY A 461 3.65 10.48 -2.68
C GLY A 461 4.36 9.37 -1.90
N ILE A 462 4.81 9.65 -0.67
CA ILE A 462 5.51 8.68 0.19
C ILE A 462 4.54 7.76 0.94
N MET A 463 3.32 8.21 1.22
CA MET A 463 2.34 7.49 2.05
C MET A 463 2.12 6.02 1.63
N PRO A 464 1.91 5.68 0.34
CA PRO A 464 1.72 4.29 -0.09
C PRO A 464 2.93 3.39 0.21
N TRP A 465 4.14 3.94 0.12
CA TRP A 465 5.38 3.19 0.39
C TRP A 465 5.54 2.89 1.87
N ILE A 466 5.20 3.85 2.73
CA ILE A 466 5.14 3.62 4.18
C ILE A 466 4.12 2.51 4.47
N MET A 467 2.94 2.56 3.85
CA MET A 467 1.89 1.58 4.07
C MET A 467 2.33 0.17 3.66
N VAL A 468 3.01 0.03 2.50
CA VAL A 468 3.62 -1.25 2.08
C VAL A 468 4.65 -1.72 3.10
N GLY A 469 5.53 -0.83 3.58
CA GLY A 469 6.53 -1.16 4.60
C GLY A 469 5.91 -1.64 5.91
N VAL A 470 4.84 -0.98 6.38
CA VAL A 470 4.08 -1.38 7.56
C VAL A 470 3.44 -2.76 7.32
N MET A 471 2.82 -3.00 6.17
CA MET A 471 2.23 -4.32 5.87
C MET A 471 3.27 -5.44 5.83
N PHE A 472 4.48 -5.17 5.33
CA PHE A 472 5.60 -6.11 5.37
C PHE A 472 6.03 -6.44 6.81
N MET A 473 5.90 -5.50 7.75
CA MET A 473 6.23 -5.71 9.16
C MET A 473 5.16 -6.52 9.90
N PHE A 474 3.88 -6.33 9.58
CA PHE A 474 2.76 -7.04 10.24
C PHE A 474 2.47 -8.43 9.65
N GLN A 475 2.59 -8.61 8.33
CA GLN A 475 2.25 -9.87 7.64
C GLN A 475 3.26 -10.22 6.52
N PRO A 476 4.53 -10.54 6.86
CA PRO A 476 5.59 -10.77 5.87
C PRO A 476 5.29 -11.93 4.92
N ASP A 477 4.77 -13.06 5.43
CA ASP A 477 4.54 -14.27 4.62
C ASP A 477 3.48 -14.06 3.52
N THR A 478 2.42 -13.31 3.82
CA THR A 478 1.36 -12.99 2.86
C THR A 478 1.88 -12.03 1.78
N MET A 479 2.68 -11.03 2.17
CA MET A 479 3.25 -10.06 1.25
C MET A 479 4.25 -10.70 0.30
N ILE A 480 5.14 -11.56 0.80
CA ILE A 480 6.12 -12.28 -0.03
C ILE A 480 5.41 -13.17 -1.06
N LYS A 481 4.36 -13.89 -0.66
CA LYS A 481 3.57 -14.71 -1.60
C LYS A 481 2.83 -13.87 -2.65
N PHE A 482 2.27 -12.74 -2.26
CA PHE A 482 1.55 -11.85 -3.18
C PHE A 482 2.50 -11.22 -4.21
N TYR A 483 3.57 -10.56 -3.77
CA TYR A 483 4.54 -9.91 -4.66
C TYR A 483 5.45 -10.89 -5.41
N GLY A 484 5.58 -12.14 -4.94
CA GLY A 484 6.22 -13.22 -5.68
C GLY A 484 5.39 -13.75 -6.86
N SER A 485 4.07 -13.50 -6.87
CA SER A 485 3.20 -13.88 -7.98
C SER A 485 3.32 -12.90 -9.17
N PRO A 486 3.18 -13.36 -10.43
CA PRO A 486 3.19 -12.49 -11.61
C PRO A 486 2.15 -11.36 -11.55
N LEU A 487 0.99 -11.64 -10.95
CA LEU A 487 -0.10 -10.68 -10.81
C LEU A 487 0.25 -9.59 -9.78
N GLY A 488 0.83 -9.96 -8.62
CA GLY A 488 1.26 -9.00 -7.62
C GLY A 488 2.37 -8.07 -8.11
N MET A 489 3.31 -8.60 -8.90
CA MET A 489 4.34 -7.79 -9.56
C MET A 489 3.73 -6.76 -10.53
N PHE A 490 2.74 -7.16 -11.33
CA PHE A 490 2.07 -6.27 -12.28
C PHE A 490 1.33 -5.13 -11.55
N VAL A 491 0.60 -5.45 -10.48
CA VAL A 491 -0.09 -4.45 -9.66
C VAL A 491 0.91 -3.49 -9.01
N PHE A 492 2.02 -4.00 -8.47
CA PHE A 492 3.06 -3.18 -7.86
C PHE A 492 3.67 -2.18 -8.84
N VAL A 493 4.06 -2.65 -10.04
CA VAL A 493 4.59 -1.79 -11.10
C VAL A 493 3.53 -0.79 -11.56
N GLY A 494 2.27 -1.23 -11.70
CA GLY A 494 1.16 -0.34 -12.04
C GLY A 494 0.97 0.79 -11.03
N CYS A 495 0.95 0.48 -9.73
CA CYS A 495 0.88 1.48 -8.66
C CYS A 495 2.08 2.44 -8.69
N ALA A 496 3.30 1.92 -8.86
CA ALA A 496 4.50 2.76 -8.94
C ALA A 496 4.44 3.74 -10.13
N ILE A 497 3.98 3.27 -11.29
CA ILE A 497 3.76 4.12 -12.47
C ILE A 497 2.69 5.17 -12.19
N TRP A 498 1.57 4.79 -11.55
CA TRP A 498 0.49 5.73 -11.25
C TRP A 498 0.92 6.82 -10.27
N ILE A 499 1.70 6.46 -9.25
CA ILE A 499 2.31 7.41 -8.31
C ILE A 499 3.26 8.35 -9.06
N ALA A 500 4.10 7.82 -9.96
CA ALA A 500 5.01 8.64 -10.75
C ALA A 500 4.27 9.62 -11.68
N ILE A 501 3.16 9.19 -12.29
CA ILE A 501 2.27 10.06 -13.08
C ILE A 501 1.67 11.14 -12.18
N GLY A 502 1.10 10.75 -11.04
CA GLY A 502 0.51 11.69 -10.07
C GLY A 502 1.51 12.75 -9.62
N MET A 503 2.71 12.34 -9.21
CA MET A 503 3.79 13.25 -8.84
C MET A 503 4.17 14.18 -10.00
N LYS A 504 4.24 13.67 -11.23
CA LYS A 504 4.54 14.48 -12.42
C LYS A 504 3.45 15.52 -12.68
N VAL A 505 2.18 15.15 -12.58
CA VAL A 505 1.04 16.07 -12.74
C VAL A 505 1.08 17.16 -11.67
N VAL A 506 1.23 16.79 -10.39
CA VAL A 506 1.30 17.76 -9.29
C VAL A 506 2.51 18.69 -9.45
N SER A 507 3.67 18.17 -9.85
CA SER A 507 4.86 19.00 -10.12
C SER A 507 4.69 19.93 -11.33
N SER A 508 3.83 19.57 -12.29
CA SER A 508 3.49 20.39 -13.44
C SER A 508 2.55 21.52 -13.05
N LEU A 509 1.58 21.26 -12.18
CA LEU A 509 0.65 22.27 -11.67
C LEU A 509 1.34 23.33 -10.82
N GLY A 510 2.41 22.97 -10.09
CA GLY A 510 3.21 23.90 -9.29
C GLY A 510 4.15 24.81 -10.10
N LYS A 511 4.28 24.63 -11.42
CA LYS A 511 5.03 25.56 -12.29
C LYS A 511 4.07 26.65 -12.77
N ILE A 512 3.81 27.64 -11.91
CA ILE A 512 3.22 28.90 -12.35
C ILE A 512 4.24 29.55 -13.30
N ARG A 513 3.90 29.58 -14.59
CA ARG A 513 4.63 30.32 -15.61
C ARG A 513 4.16 31.76 -15.47
N VAL A 514 4.96 32.60 -14.80
CA VAL A 514 4.85 34.06 -14.93
C VAL A 514 5.32 34.45 -16.32
#